data_AF-A0A386H3P3-F1
#
_entry.id   AF-A0A386H3P3-F1
#
_cell.length_a   1.000
_cell.length_b   1.000
_cell.length_c   1.000
_cell.angle_alpha   90.00
_cell.angle_beta   90.00
_cell.angle_gamma   90.00
#
_symmetry.space_group_name_H-M   'P 1'
#
loop_
_entity.id
_entity.type
_entity.pdbx_description
1 polymer ?
#
loop_
_entity_poly.entity_id
_entity_poly.type
_entity_poly.pdbx_seq_one_letter_code
_entity_poly.pdbx_strand_id
1 'polypeptide(L)' 'MKLELNIIDKKINNMREVLYNLLDDNELTNEIVVNYSQKLDNLILEYQKLIN' A
#
# COMPACT_ATOMS: atom_id res chain seq x y z
N MET A 1 11.30 8.91 -13.66
CA MET A 1 10.88 7.51 -13.92
C MET A 1 11.52 6.48 -12.98
N LYS A 2 12.81 6.12 -13.09
CA LYS A 2 13.42 5.06 -12.23
C LYS A 2 13.44 5.41 -10.73
N LEU A 3 13.69 6.68 -10.38
CA LEU A 3 13.67 7.15 -9.01
C LEU A 3 12.24 7.17 -8.43
N GLU A 4 11.26 7.59 -9.22
CA GLU A 4 9.84 7.64 -8.83
C GLU A 4 9.27 6.23 -8.62
N LEU A 5 9.62 5.29 -9.49
CA LEU A 5 9.30 3.87 -9.33
C LEU A 5 9.86 3.31 -8.02
N ASN A 6 11.13 3.56 -7.72
CA ASN A 6 11.74 3.11 -6.46
C ASN A 6 11.07 3.73 -5.22
N ILE A 7 10.64 5.00 -5.31
CA ILE A 7 9.95 5.68 -4.21
C ILE A 7 8.59 5.05 -3.96
N ILE A 8 7.81 4.80 -5.02
CA ILE A 8 6.48 4.18 -4.90
C ILE A 8 6.59 2.73 -4.45
N ASP A 9 7.56 1.97 -4.98
CA ASP A 9 7.78 0.59 -4.58
C ASP A 9 8.13 0.48 -3.08
N LYS A 10 8.98 1.39 -2.58
CA LYS A 10 9.26 1.49 -1.14
C LYS A 10 8.01 1.83 -0.32
N LYS A 11 7.16 2.74 -0.81
CA LYS A 11 5.89 3.08 -0.12
C LYS A 11 4.92 1.90 -0.09
N ILE A 12 4.80 1.15 -1.18
CA ILE A 12 3.99 -0.06 -1.27
C ILE A 12 4.46 -1.08 -0.25
N ASN A 13 5.75 -1.37 -0.19
CA ASN A 13 6.30 -2.34 0.76
C ASN A 13 6.09 -1.93 2.21
N ASN A 14 6.39 -0.67 2.55
CA ASN A 14 6.11 -0.14 3.89
C ASN A 14 4.63 -0.26 4.27
N MET A 15 3.73 0.02 3.31
CA MET A 15 2.30 -0.02 3.61
C MET A 15 1.75 -1.43 3.72
N ARG A 16 2.35 -2.40 3.02
CA ARG A 16 2.08 -3.83 3.22
C ARG A 16 2.46 -4.26 4.63
N GLU A 17 3.63 -3.88 5.11
CA GLU A 17 4.06 -4.20 6.49
C GLU A 17 3.11 -3.61 7.53
N VAL A 18 2.69 -2.35 7.36
CA VAL A 18 1.70 -1.73 8.25
C VAL A 18 0.37 -2.47 8.22
N LEU A 19 -0.12 -2.87 7.05
CA LEU A 19 -1.35 -3.66 6.92
C LEU A 19 -1.23 -5.02 7.60
N TYR A 20 -0.12 -5.72 7.45
CA TYR A 20 0.11 -6.99 8.13
C TYR A 20 0.04 -6.83 9.65
N ASN A 21 0.72 -5.81 10.21
CA ASN A 21 0.66 -5.54 11.64
C ASN A 21 -0.76 -5.15 12.10
N LEU A 22 -1.48 -4.36 11.30
CA LEU A 22 -2.86 -3.98 11.63
C LEU A 22 -3.80 -5.18 11.64
N LEU A 23 -3.58 -6.17 10.77
CA LEU A 23 -4.38 -7.39 10.70
C LEU A 23 -4.15 -8.34 11.89
N ASP A 24 -2.97 -8.27 12.51
CA ASP A 24 -2.69 -9.04 13.74
C ASP A 24 -3.53 -8.49 14.92
N ASP A 25 -3.75 -7.18 14.97
CA ASP A 25 -4.45 -6.51 16.07
C ASP A 25 -5.94 -6.20 15.78
N ASN A 26 -6.39 -6.30 14.52
CA ASN A 26 -7.71 -5.84 14.10
C ASN A 26 -8.37 -6.79 13.08
N GLU A 27 -9.71 -6.85 13.10
CA GLU A 27 -10.47 -7.55 12.08
C GLU A 27 -10.30 -6.89 10.70
N LEU A 28 -10.43 -7.68 9.63
CA LEU A 28 -10.36 -7.22 8.23
C LEU A 28 -11.37 -6.11 7.90
N THR A 29 -12.51 -6.10 8.58
CA THR A 29 -13.59 -5.12 8.43
C THR A 29 -13.36 -3.85 9.24
N ASN A 30 -12.32 -3.81 10.08
CA ASN A 30 -11.97 -2.62 10.82
C ASN A 30 -11.71 -1.47 9.84
N GLU A 31 -12.34 -0.33 10.09
CA GLU A 31 -12.28 0.84 9.21
C GLU A 31 -10.83 1.29 8.96
N ILE A 32 -9.94 1.12 9.93
CA ILE A 32 -8.51 1.42 9.78
C ILE A 32 -7.88 0.49 8.74
N VAL A 33 -8.12 -0.82 8.85
CA VAL A 33 -7.60 -1.82 7.91
C VAL A 33 -8.14 -1.57 6.50
N VAL A 34 -9.44 -1.28 6.37
CA VAL A 34 -10.08 -0.95 5.08
C VAL A 34 -9.45 0.30 4.46
N ASN A 35 -9.28 1.37 5.24
CA ASN A 35 -8.69 2.62 4.76
C ASN A 35 -7.23 2.42 4.29
N TYR A 36 -6.43 1.66 5.05
CA TYR A 36 -5.06 1.35 4.64
C TYR A 36 -5.02 0.46 3.39
N SER A 37 -5.95 -0.49 3.26
CA SER A 37 -6.07 -1.35 2.08
C SER A 37 -6.36 -0.53 0.83
N GLN A 38 -7.33 0.38 0.88
CA GLN A 38 -7.66 1.29 -0.23
C GLN A 38 -6.49 2.20 -0.63
N LYS A 39 -5.73 2.70 0.36
CA LYS A 39 -4.52 3.49 0.07
C LYS A 39 -3.45 2.66 -0.64
N LEU A 40 -3.32 1.38 -0.29
CA LEU A 40 -2.34 0.47 -0.91
C LEU A 40 -2.73 0.20 -2.37
N ASP A 41 -4.01 -0.03 -2.63
CA ASP A 41 -4.52 -0.19 -3.99
C ASP A 41 -4.22 1.03 -4.86
N ASN A 42 -4.42 2.25 -4.33
CA ASN A 42 -4.09 3.48 -5.04
C ASN A 42 -2.59 3.59 -5.38
N LEU A 43 -1.70 3.23 -4.45
CA LEU A 43 -0.26 3.21 -4.71
C LEU A 43 0.14 2.19 -5.79
N ILE A 44 -0.51 1.02 -5.80
CA ILE A 44 -0.29 0.01 -6.85
C ILE A 44 -0.75 0.54 -8.21
N LEU A 45 -1.89 1.22 -8.28
CA LEU A 45 -2.37 1.84 -9.51
C LEU A 45 -1.41 2.94 -10.00
N GLU A 46 -0.86 3.76 -9.10
CA GLU A 46 0.17 4.74 -9.44
C GLU A 46 1.45 4.07 -9.98
N TYR A 47 1.90 2.99 -9.33
CA TYR A 47 3.03 2.21 -9.81
C TYR A 47 2.79 1.66 -11.22
N GLN A 48 1.60 1.10 -11.46
CA GLN A 48 1.19 0.57 -12.77
C GLN A 48 1.19 1.65 -13.87
N LYS A 49 0.80 2.88 -13.54
CA LYS A 49 0.85 4.02 -14.47
C LYS A 49 2.27 4.49 -14.79
N LEU A 50 3.25 4.17 -13.96
CA LEU A 50 4.65 4.56 -14.16
C LEU A 50 5.47 3.51 -14.91
N ILE A 51 5.00 2.25 -14.93
CA ILE A 51 5.62 1.16 -15.69
C ILE A 51 5.03 0.98 -17.10
N ASN A 52 3.77 1.40 -17.31
CA ASN A 52 3.11 1.43 -18.62
C ASN A 52 3.37 2.76 -19.35
#